data_AF-A0A9D1DEP3-F1
#
_entry.id   AF-A0A9D1DEP3-F1
#
_cell.length_a   1.000
_cell.length_b   1.000
_cell.length_c   1.000
_cell.angle_alpha   90.00
_cell.angle_beta   90.00
_cell.angle_gamma   90.00
#
_symmetry.space_group_name_H-M   'P 1'
#
loop_
_entity.id
_entity.type
_entity.pdbx_description
1 polymer ?
#
loop_
_entity_poly.entity_id
_entity_poly.type
_entity_poly.pdbx_seq_one_letter_code
_entity_poly.pdbx_strand_id
1 'polypeptide(L)'
;MRQCMDADNLHRRLRKIIGQVQAIDRMVDEDVPCEDVLSQINAAKSALHRVGQVVLEGHIKHCVRDGIEHGDADKTIESFTKAVERFANMK
;
A
#
# COMPACT_ATOMS: atom_id res chain seq x y z
N MET A 1 8.92 -9.59 5.18
CA MET A 1 7.53 -9.14 5.45
C MET A 1 7.14 -9.30 6.91
N ARG A 2 6.97 -10.52 7.45
CA ARG A 2 6.59 -10.70 8.88
C ARG A 2 7.59 -10.16 9.89
N GLN A 3 8.88 -10.15 9.54
CA GLN A 3 9.94 -9.53 10.36
C GLN A 3 10.06 -8.02 10.13
N CYS A 4 9.44 -7.48 9.08
CA CYS A 4 9.60 -6.09 8.66
C CYS A 4 8.50 -5.15 9.20
N MET A 5 7.34 -5.69 9.57
CA MET A 5 6.13 -4.92 9.86
C MET A 5 5.05 -5.77 10.56
N ASP A 6 4.12 -5.10 11.25
CA ASP A 6 2.95 -5.71 11.88
C ASP A 6 2.00 -6.26 10.80
N ALA A 7 2.09 -7.57 10.57
CA ALA A 7 1.31 -8.27 9.56
C ALA A 7 -0.19 -8.26 9.87
N ASP A 8 -0.57 -8.30 11.14
CA ASP A 8 -1.98 -8.31 11.55
C ASP A 8 -2.63 -6.96 11.30
N ASN A 9 -1.91 -5.87 11.56
CA ASN A 9 -2.34 -4.52 11.21
C ASN A 9 -2.58 -4.37 9.70
N LEU A 10 -1.65 -4.88 8.88
CA LEU A 10 -1.77 -4.83 7.42
C LEU A 10 -2.94 -5.67 6.93
N HIS A 11 -3.10 -6.90 7.42
CA HIS A 11 -4.24 -7.73 7.08
C HIS A 11 -5.56 -7.07 7.47
N ARG A 12 -5.64 -6.41 8.63
CA ARG A 12 -6.84 -5.67 9.04
C ARG A 12 -7.17 -4.54 8.08
N ARG A 13 -6.17 -3.77 7.62
CA ARG A 13 -6.37 -2.68 6.65
C ARG A 13 -6.77 -3.21 5.28
N LEU A 14 -6.10 -4.24 4.79
CA LEU A 14 -6.40 -4.87 3.50
C LEU A 14 -7.81 -5.48 3.48
N ARG A 15 -8.24 -6.15 4.55
CA ARG A 15 -9.62 -6.68 4.65
C ARG A 15 -10.68 -5.58 4.56
N LYS A 16 -10.44 -4.40 5.13
CA LYS A 16 -11.35 -3.26 4.97
C LYS A 16 -11.43 -2.80 3.52
N ILE A 17 -10.28 -2.70 2.84
CA ILE A 17 -10.22 -2.31 1.43
C ILE A 17 -10.94 -3.32 0.55
N ILE A 18 -10.77 -4.62 0.79
CA ILE A 18 -11.51 -5.67 0.08
C ILE A 18 -13.02 -5.45 0.21
N GLY A 19 -13.51 -5.17 1.43
CA GLY A 19 -14.91 -4.84 1.65
C GLY A 19 -15.38 -3.58 0.91
N GLN A 20 -14.53 -2.54 0.81
CA GLN A 20 -14.83 -1.34 0.02
C GLN A 20 -14.92 -1.66 -1.48
N VAL A 21 -13.99 -2.44 -2.02
CA VAL A 21 -14.01 -2.83 -3.44
C VAL A 21 -15.23 -3.68 -3.76
N GLN A 22 -15.61 -4.61 -2.88
CA GLN A 22 -16.85 -5.38 -3.02
C GLN A 22 -18.11 -4.50 -2.95
N ALA A 23 -18.09 -3.41 -2.18
CA ALA A 23 -19.20 -2.47 -2.16
C ALA A 23 -19.30 -1.69 -3.47
N ILE A 24 -18.16 -1.21 -4.00
CA ILE A 24 -18.10 -0.54 -5.31
C ILE A 24 -18.65 -1.44 -6.41
N ASP A 25 -18.28 -2.72 -6.42
CA ASP A 25 -18.77 -3.72 -7.37
C ASP A 25 -20.29 -3.80 -7.38
N ARG A 26 -20.92 -3.89 -6.19
CA ARG A 26 -22.40 -3.88 -6.07
C ARG A 26 -23.03 -2.56 -6.53
N MET A 27 -22.38 -1.41 -6.25
CA MET A 27 -22.92 -0.10 -6.65
C MET A 27 -23.07 0.02 -8.18
N VAL A 28 -22.27 -0.71 -8.97
CA VAL A 28 -22.38 -0.73 -10.43
C VAL A 28 -23.70 -1.35 -10.89
N ASP A 29 -24.21 -2.34 -10.15
CA ASP A 29 -25.48 -3.01 -10.45
C ASP A 29 -26.70 -2.29 -9.83
N GLU A 30 -26.49 -1.38 -8.87
CA GLU A 30 -27.53 -0.82 -7.98
C GLU A 30 -28.05 0.58 -8.38
N ASP A 31 -27.90 1.02 -9.63
CA ASP A 31 -28.30 2.39 -10.11
C ASP A 31 -27.82 3.53 -9.19
N VAL A 32 -26.66 3.34 -8.57
CA VAL A 32 -26.05 4.32 -7.66
C VAL A 32 -25.46 5.48 -8.47
N PRO A 33 -25.63 6.74 -8.04
CA PRO A 33 -25.07 7.89 -8.74
C PRO A 33 -23.56 7.77 -8.99
N CYS A 34 -23.12 8.13 -10.20
CA CYS A 34 -21.73 8.02 -10.63
C CYS A 34 -20.76 8.75 -9.69
N GLU A 35 -21.15 9.92 -9.17
CA GLU A 35 -20.38 10.71 -8.21
C GLU A 35 -20.10 9.95 -6.90
N ASP A 36 -21.04 9.11 -6.45
CA ASP A 36 -20.89 8.32 -5.24
C ASP A 36 -19.96 7.13 -5.49
N VAL A 37 -20.07 6.48 -6.64
CA VAL A 37 -19.14 5.41 -7.08
C VAL A 37 -17.71 5.97 -7.16
N LEU A 38 -17.52 7.14 -7.80
CA LEU A 38 -16.23 7.81 -7.87
C LEU A 38 -15.68 8.18 -6.49
N SER A 39 -16.54 8.60 -5.57
CA SER A 39 -16.17 8.90 -4.18
C SER A 39 -15.69 7.65 -3.43
N GLN A 40 -16.36 6.51 -3.60
CA GLN A 40 -15.93 5.24 -3.00
C GLN A 40 -14.62 4.72 -3.60
N ILE A 41 -14.43 4.83 -4.91
CA ILE A 41 -13.17 4.49 -5.58
C ILE A 41 -12.02 5.33 -4.99
N ASN A 42 -12.21 6.64 -4.83
CA ASN A 42 -11.21 7.52 -4.23
C ASN A 42 -10.90 7.15 -2.77
N ALA A 43 -11.90 6.72 -2.00
CA ALA A 43 -11.73 6.24 -0.64
C ALA A 43 -10.89 4.95 -0.59
N ALA A 44 -11.18 3.98 -1.48
CA ALA A 44 -10.43 2.73 -1.59
C ALA A 44 -8.98 2.97 -2.03
N LYS A 45 -8.78 3.83 -3.03
CA LYS A 45 -7.46 4.29 -3.50
C LYS A 45 -6.65 4.92 -2.37
N SER A 46 -7.25 5.86 -1.64
CA SER A 46 -6.60 6.51 -0.49
C SER A 46 -6.23 5.52 0.62
N ALA A 47 -7.07 4.51 0.85
CA ALA A 47 -6.78 3.45 1.80
C ALA A 47 -5.63 2.55 1.36
N LEU A 48 -5.58 2.17 0.07
CA LEU A 48 -4.44 1.43 -0.52
C LEU A 48 -3.14 2.21 -0.44
N HIS A 49 -3.16 3.51 -0.74
CA HIS A 49 -1.99 4.37 -0.62
C HIS A 49 -1.43 4.37 0.81
N ARG A 50 -2.30 4.49 1.83
CA ARG A 50 -1.89 4.40 3.24
C ARG A 50 -1.30 3.04 3.61
N VAL A 51 -1.80 1.94 3.03
CA VAL A 51 -1.20 0.61 3.22
C VAL A 51 0.21 0.58 2.63
N GLY A 52 0.39 1.12 1.42
CA GLY A 52 1.70 1.22 0.79
C GLY A 52 2.71 2.04 1.61
N GLN A 53 2.27 3.14 2.23
CA GLN A 53 3.12 3.93 3.15
C GLN A 53 3.61 3.11 4.34
N VAL A 54 2.72 2.33 4.98
CA VAL A 54 3.10 1.46 6.10
C VAL A 54 4.11 0.39 5.66
N VAL A 55 3.93 -0.18 4.47
CA VAL A 55 4.87 -1.15 3.90
C VAL A 55 6.23 -0.51 3.62
N LEU A 56 6.24 0.68 3.03
CA LEU A 56 7.46 1.42 2.73
C LEU A 56 8.24 1.78 4.01
N GLU A 57 7.54 2.25 5.05
CA GLU A 57 8.14 2.57 6.34
C GLU A 57 8.78 1.34 7.00
N GLY A 58 8.10 0.20 7.01
CA GLY A 58 8.65 -1.05 7.55
C GLY A 58 9.83 -1.56 6.72
N HIS A 59 9.80 -1.39 5.40
CA HIS A 59 10.92 -1.75 4.53
C HIS A 59 12.17 -0.91 4.84
N ILE A 60 12.01 0.40 5.02
CA ILE A 60 13.11 1.31 5.41
C ILE A 60 13.69 0.91 6.76
N LYS A 61 12.83 0.72 7.77
CA LYS A 61 13.25 0.48 9.16
C LYS A 61 13.99 -0.84 9.35
N HIS A 62 13.74 -1.83 8.49
CA HIS A 62 14.32 -3.16 8.63
C HIS A 62 15.25 -3.51 7.46
N CYS A 63 14.72 -3.74 6.27
CA CYS A 63 15.52 -4.27 5.15
C CYS A 63 16.56 -3.28 4.64
N VAL A 64 16.20 -2.00 4.51
CA VAL A 64 17.15 -0.97 4.04
C VAL A 64 18.20 -0.71 5.11
N ARG A 65 17.81 -0.56 6.38
CA ARG A 65 18.74 -0.43 7.50
C ARG A 65 19.75 -1.59 7.52
N ASP A 66 19.26 -2.82 7.50
CA ASP A 66 20.10 -4.01 7.57
C ASP A 66 21.04 -4.13 6.37
N GLY A 67 20.56 -3.81 5.16
CA GLY A 67 21.38 -3.78 3.95
C GLY A 67 22.48 -2.71 3.98
N ILE A 68 22.26 -1.59 4.65
CA ILE A 68 23.28 -0.54 4.86
C ILE A 68 24.29 -0.94 5.94
N GLU A 69 23.82 -1.54 7.05
CA GLU A 69 24.66 -1.88 8.20
C GLU A 69 25.51 -3.14 7.96
N HIS A 70 24.98 -4.13 7.24
CA HIS A 70 25.58 -5.47 7.13
C HIS A 70 25.77 -5.95 5.67
N GLY A 71 25.38 -5.16 4.68
CA GLY A 71 25.37 -5.55 3.27
C GLY A 71 26.11 -4.58 2.34
N ASP A 72 25.69 -4.59 1.07
CA ASP A 72 26.14 -3.65 0.05
C ASP A 72 25.22 -2.42 0.08
N ALA A 73 25.74 -1.31 0.61
CA ALA A 73 24.98 -0.08 0.78
C ALA A 73 24.54 0.52 -0.56
N ASP A 74 25.40 0.53 -1.58
CA ASP A 74 25.07 1.13 -2.89
C ASP A 74 23.96 0.35 -3.59
N LYS A 75 24.07 -0.98 -3.59
CA LYS A 75 23.03 -1.85 -4.15
C LYS A 75 21.70 -1.75 -3.38
N THR A 76 21.77 -1.57 -2.06
CA THR A 76 20.60 -1.38 -1.20
C THR A 76 19.90 -0.07 -1.53
N ILE A 77 20.64 1.03 -1.66
CA ILE A 77 20.11 2.35 -2.03
C ILE A 77 19.50 2.31 -3.43
N GLU A 78 20.14 1.67 -4.41
CA GLU A 78 19.61 1.52 -5.76
C GLU A 78 18.27 0.77 -5.75
N SER A 79 18.20 -0.35 -5.02
CA SER A 79 16.99 -1.16 -4.91
C SER A 79 15.85 -0.42 -4.22
N PHE A 80 16.17 0.32 -3.15
CA PHE A 80 15.21 1.15 -2.44
C PHE A 80 14.67 2.28 -3.31
N THR A 81 15.54 2.97 -4.06
CA THR A 81 15.16 4.03 -5.00
C THR A 81 14.14 3.52 -6.02
N LYS A 82 14.39 2.36 -6.62
CA LYS A 82 13.43 1.71 -7.55
C LYS A 82 12.09 1.40 -6.90
N ALA A 83 12.07 1.00 -5.62
CA ALA A 83 10.83 0.74 -4.88
C ALA A 83 10.04 2.04 -4.63
N VAL A 84 10.73 3.12 -4.25
CA VAL A 84 10.13 4.45 -4.06
C VAL A 84 9.55 4.99 -5.35
N GLU A 85 10.27 4.89 -6.47
CA GLU A 85 9.77 5.33 -7.79
C GLU A 85 8.47 4.62 -8.17
N ARG A 86 8.39 3.29 -7.96
CA ARG A 86 7.16 2.52 -8.23
C ARG A 86 5.99 2.99 -7.36
N PHE A 87 6.25 3.26 -6.08
CA PHE A 87 5.23 3.74 -5.16
C PHE A 87 4.78 5.16 -5.48
N ALA A 88 5.71 6.08 -5.78
CA ALA A 88 5.42 7.46 -6.15
C ALA A 88 4.65 7.58 -7.47
N ASN A 89 4.84 6.62 -8.37
CA ASN A 89 4.13 6.57 -9.66
C ASN A 89 2.73 5.91 -9.58
N MET A 90 2.26 5.50 -8.40
CA MET A 90 0.86 5.09 -8.21
C MET A 90 -0.07 6.29 -8.45
N LYS A 91 -0.59 6.41 -9.68
CA LYS A 91 -1.52 7.47 -10.07
C LYS A 91 -2.91 7.29 -9.51
#